data_AF-A0A538G039-F1
#
_entry.id   AF-A0A538G039-F1
#
_cell.length_a   1.000
_cell.length_b   1.000
_cell.length_c   1.000
_cell.angle_alpha   90.00
_cell.angle_beta   90.00
_cell.angle_gamma   90.00
#
_symmetry.space_group_name_H-M   'P 1'
#
loop_
_entity.id
_entity.type
_entity.pdbx_description
1 polymer ?
#
loop_
_entity_poly.entity_id
_entity_poly.type
_entity_poly.pdbx_seq_one_letter_code
_entity_poly.pdbx_strand_id
1 'polypeptide(L)' 'MKEGDPAYAIVRVDLDTKDDEARFSVSQVVWSEDLAEAEVLRLRELNADKGCGYFWRYTRVDRQLLG' A
#
# COMPACT_ATOMS: atom_id res chain seq x y z
N MET A 1 19.96 -9.05 11.98
CA MET A 1 19.07 -8.04 11.40
C MET A 1 18.08 -7.66 12.50
N LYS A 2 17.91 -6.37 12.83
CA LYS A 2 16.80 -5.99 13.71
C LYS A 2 15.51 -6.27 12.95
N GLU A 3 14.58 -7.01 13.55
CA GLU A 3 13.25 -7.15 13.00
C GLU A 3 12.61 -5.76 12.97
N GLY A 4 12.32 -5.23 11.77
CA GLY A 4 11.56 -3.99 11.64
C GLY A 4 10.16 -4.14 12.21
N ASP A 5 9.52 -3.01 12.53
CA ASP A 5 8.19 -3.01 13.13
C ASP A 5 7.14 -3.54 12.14
N PRO A 6 6.25 -4.45 12.55
CA PRO A 6 5.23 -5.01 11.67
C PRO A 6 4.28 -3.91 11.19
N ALA A 7 4.04 -3.85 9.88
CA ALA A 7 3.17 -2.86 9.26
C ALA A 7 2.44 -3.44 8.06
N TYR A 8 1.54 -2.64 7.49
CA TYR A 8 0.77 -2.99 6.30
C TYR A 8 0.87 -1.85 5.29
N ALA A 9 1.49 -2.12 4.15
CA ALA A 9 1.58 -1.17 3.05
C ALA A 9 0.37 -1.29 2.15
N ILE A 10 -0.33 -0.18 1.93
CA ILE A 10 -1.42 -0.03 0.98
C ILE A 10 -0.78 0.35 -0.35
N VAL A 11 -0.99 -0.48 -1.36
CA VAL A 11 -0.39 -0.37 -2.69
C VAL A 11 -1.48 -0.01 -3.69
N ARG A 12 -1.22 1.05 -4.46
CA ARG A 12 -1.96 1.39 -5.67
C ARG A 12 -1.32 0.69 -6.85
N VAL A 13 -2.16 0.14 -7.72
CA VAL A 13 -1.77 -0.39 -9.03
C VAL A 13 -2.45 0.43 -10.12
N ASP A 14 -1.68 1.04 -11.02
CA ASP A 14 -2.19 1.72 -12.20
C ASP A 14 -2.34 0.70 -13.35
N LEU A 15 -3.56 0.57 -13.90
CA LEU A 15 -3.88 -0.47 -14.88
C LEU A 15 -3.60 -0.03 -16.32
N ASP A 16 -3.45 1.28 -16.53
CA ASP A 16 -3.30 1.90 -17.85
C ASP A 16 -1.83 1.98 -18.31
N THR A 17 -0.87 1.67 -17.44
CA THR A 17 0.56 1.64 -17.77
C THR A 17 1.10 0.22 -17.94
N LYS A 18 2.03 0.06 -18.88
CA LYS A 18 2.83 -1.17 -19.07
C LYS A 18 4.22 -1.07 -18.43
N ASP A 19 4.57 0.09 -17.90
CA ASP A 19 5.81 0.29 -17.16
C ASP A 19 5.62 -0.24 -15.75
N ASP A 20 6.21 -1.39 -15.45
CA ASP A 20 6.06 -2.07 -14.16
C ASP A 20 6.62 -1.27 -12.99
N GLU A 21 7.61 -0.38 -13.19
CA GLU A 21 8.14 0.47 -12.12
C GLU A 21 7.16 1.59 -11.76
N ALA A 22 6.54 2.20 -12.77
CA ALA A 22 5.51 3.23 -12.57
C ALA A 22 4.14 2.63 -12.19
N ARG A 23 3.96 1.32 -12.38
CA ARG A 23 2.69 0.62 -12.17
C ARG A 23 2.29 0.51 -10.71
N PHE A 24 3.26 0.41 -9.79
CA PHE A 24 3.00 0.16 -8.39
C PHE A 24 3.53 1.30 -7.52
N SER A 25 2.68 1.82 -6.64
CA SER A 25 3.09 2.83 -5.66
C SER A 25 2.54 2.53 -4.27
N VAL A 26 3.35 2.75 -3.24
CA VAL A 26 2.88 2.68 -1.84
C VAL A 26 2.15 3.98 -1.54
N SER A 27 0.84 3.89 -1.34
CA SER A 27 -0.01 5.04 -1.03
C SER A 27 0.06 5.41 0.45
N GLN A 28 0.10 4.40 1.33
CA GLN A 28 0.09 4.60 2.78
C GLN A 28 0.68 3.36 3.48
N VAL A 29 1.22 3.56 4.68
CA VAL A 29 1.61 2.49 5.60
C VAL A 29 0.80 2.64 6.89
N VAL A 30 0.16 1.55 7.34
CA VAL A 30 -0.62 1.49 8.57
C VAL A 30 -0.12 0.37 9.48
N TRP A 31 -0.51 0.41 10.76
CA TRP A 31 0.02 -0.46 11.81
C TRP A 31 -0.94 -1.58 12.25
N SER A 32 -2.09 -1.72 11.60
CA SER A 32 -3.04 -2.81 11.86
C SER A 32 -3.66 -3.33 10.55
N GLU A 33 -3.94 -4.62 10.51
CA GLU A 33 -4.58 -5.29 9.38
C GLU A 33 -5.99 -4.73 9.11
N ASP A 34 -6.82 -4.59 10.14
CA ASP A 34 -8.19 -4.04 10.03
C ASP A 34 -8.22 -2.66 9.36
N LEU A 35 -7.30 -1.76 9.73
CA LEU A 35 -7.16 -0.46 9.07
C LEU A 35 -6.74 -0.58 7.60
N ALA A 36 -5.87 -1.54 7.27
CA ALA A 36 -5.45 -1.77 5.89
C ALA A 36 -6.60 -2.29 5.04
N GLU A 37 -7.40 -3.21 5.57
CA GLU A 37 -8.59 -3.74 4.91
C GLU A 37 -9.65 -2.64 4.68
N ALA A 38 -9.99 -1.91 5.74
CA ALA A 38 -10.98 -0.84 5.67
C ALA A 38 -10.55 0.26 4.68
N GLU A 39 -9.28 0.64 4.69
CA GLU A 39 -8.77 1.68 3.80
C GLU A 39 -8.69 1.21 2.34
N VAL A 40 -8.29 -0.04 2.08
CA VAL A 40 -8.34 -0.60 0.72
C VAL A 40 -9.76 -0.62 0.19
N LEU A 41 -10.75 -1.01 0.99
CA LEU A 41 -12.16 -1.00 0.59
C LEU A 41 -12.61 0.41 0.23
N ARG A 42 -12.37 1.38 1.12
CA ARG A 42 -12.69 2.80 0.90
C ARG A 42 -12.03 3.35 -0.36
N LEU A 43 -10.75 3.04 -0.60
CA LEU A 43 -10.00 3.49 -1.77
C LEU A 43 -10.50 2.86 -3.07
N ARG A 44 -10.89 1.58 -3.04
CA ARG A 44 -11.50 0.91 -4.20
C ARG A 44 -12.82 1.56 -4.58
N GLU A 45 -13.68 1.83 -3.59
CA GLU A 45 -14.96 2.51 -3.82
C GLU A 45 -14.77 3.92 -4.39
N LEU A 46 -13.82 4.68 -3.83
CA LEU A 46 -13.54 6.05 -4.26
C LEU A 46 -12.92 6.17 -5.67
N ASN A 47 -12.34 5.08 -6.19
CA ASN A 47 -11.59 5.07 -7.44
C ASN A 47 -12.04 3.98 -8.42
N ALA A 48 -13.27 3.46 -8.26
CA ALA A 48 -13.78 2.33 -9.03
C ALA A 48 -13.73 2.53 -10.55
N ASP A 49 -13.73 3.79 -11.01
CA ASP A 49 -13.77 4.20 -12.42
C ASP A 49 -12.46 4.86 -12.91
N LYS A 50 -11.38 4.85 -12.12
CA LYS A 50 -10.17 5.63 -12.40
C LYS A 50 -8.99 4.83 -12.96
N GLY A 51 -9.23 3.66 -13.52
CA GLY A 51 -8.16 2.85 -14.13
C GLY A 51 -7.10 2.39 -13.13
N CYS A 52 -7.42 2.34 -11.83
CA CYS A 52 -6.49 1.92 -10.80
C CYS A 52 -7.14 0.94 -9.81
N GLY A 53 -6.30 0.13 -9.17
CA GLY A 53 -6.70 -0.81 -8.13
C GLY A 53 -5.92 -0.56 -6.84
N TYR A 54 -6.44 -1.10 -5.75
CA TYR A 54 -5.79 -1.04 -4.44
C TYR A 54 -5.74 -2.42 -3.80
N PHE A 55 -4.65 -2.72 -3.11
CA PHE A 55 -4.49 -3.89 -2.24
C PHE A 55 -3.52 -3.54 -1.11
N TRP A 56 -3.43 -4.39 -0.09
CA TRP A 56 -2.44 -4.24 0.97
C TRP A 56 -1.51 -5.44 1.03
N ARG A 57 -0.32 -5.23 1.61
CA ARG A 57 0.66 -6.27 1.92
C ARG A 57 1.25 -6.07 3.31
N TYR A 58 1.36 -7.17 4.06
CA TYR A 58 2.17 -7.19 5.27
C TYR A 58 3.62 -6.84 4.93
N THR A 59 4.23 -5.99 5.74
CA THR A 59 5.61 -5.53 5.59
C THR A 59 6.22 -5.22 6.96
N ARG A 60 7.47 -4.76 6.97
CA ARG A 60 8.16 -4.27 8.16
C ARG A 60 8.79 -2.92 7.87
N VAL A 61 8.65 -1.98 8.79
CA VAL A 61 9.24 -0.64 8.68
C VAL A 61 10.54 -0.61 9.48
N ASP A 62 11.62 -0.20 8.82
CA ASP A 62 12.89 0.06 9.48
C ASP A 62 12.94 1.53 9.95
N ARG A 63 12.83 1.73 11.27
CA ARG A 63 12.91 3.08 11.87
C ARG A 63 14.33 3.65 11.88
N GLN A 64 15.37 2.87 11.57
CA GLN A 64 16.76 3.33 11.66
C GLN A 64 17.18 4.26 10.51
N LEU A 65 16.36 4.41 9.47
CA LEU A 65 16.63 5.28 8.31
C LEU A 65 15.91 6.65 8.38
N LEU A 66 15.24 6.96 9.49
CA LEU A 66 14.54 8.23 9.72
C LEU A 66 15.24 9.13 10.76
N GLY A 67 16.51 8.83 11.09
CA GLY A 67 17.37 9.62 11.98
C GLY A 67 18.45 10.36 11.22
#